data_AF-A0A7S1NYR0-F1
#
_entry.id   AF-A0A7S1NYR0-F1
#
_cell.length_a   1.000
_cell.length_b   1.000
_cell.length_c   1.000
_cell.angle_alpha   90.00
_cell.angle_beta   90.00
_cell.angle_gamma   90.00
#
_symmetry.space_group_name_H-M   'P 1'
#
loop_
_entity.id
_entity.type
_entity.pdbx_description
1 polymer ?
#
loop_
_entity_poly.entity_id
_entity_poly.type
_entity_poly.pdbx_seq_one_letter_code
_entity_poly.pdbx_strand_id
1 'polypeptide(L)'
;CSVIAPHYVHKYGFDPGCEVVAWSGDNPNSIVGLGLLKEGDMAVSLGTSDTLLAVVREPKALSIGHVMVHPALEGAYFIMLCYSNGDITRKSVRDEFANG
;
A
#
# COMPACT_ATOMS: atom_id res chain seq x y z
N CYS A 1 18.95 -11.30 -1.68
CA CYS A 1 17.93 -12.26 -2.15
C CYS A 1 18.41 -13.67 -1.90
N SER A 2 17.49 -14.61 -1.69
CA SER A 2 17.78 -16.05 -1.66
C SER A 2 17.16 -16.72 -2.89
N VAL A 3 17.46 -17.99 -3.13
CA VAL A 3 16.74 -18.80 -4.11
C VAL A 3 15.55 -19.50 -3.45
N ILE A 4 14.59 -19.91 -4.27
CA ILE A 4 13.41 -20.65 -3.82
C ILE A 4 13.81 -21.98 -3.16
N ALA A 5 13.06 -22.42 -2.14
CA ALA A 5 13.37 -23.67 -1.46
C ALA A 5 13.16 -24.88 -2.39
N PRO A 6 14.01 -25.94 -2.31
CA PRO A 6 13.91 -27.12 -3.17
C PRO A 6 12.54 -27.81 -3.15
N HIS A 7 11.80 -27.70 -2.04
CA HIS A 7 10.43 -28.18 -1.94
C HIS A 7 9.54 -27.70 -3.11
N TYR A 8 9.62 -26.42 -3.46
CA TYR A 8 8.78 -25.81 -4.49
C TYR A 8 9.28 -26.13 -5.90
N VAL A 9 10.58 -26.36 -6.07
CA VAL A 9 11.17 -26.90 -7.31
C VAL A 9 10.60 -28.29 -7.59
N HIS A 10 10.69 -29.22 -6.62
CA HIS A 10 10.23 -30.59 -6.81
C HIS A 10 8.70 -30.71 -6.91
N LYS A 11 7.95 -29.91 -6.13
CA LYS A 11 6.50 -30.03 -6.08
C LYS A 11 5.78 -29.32 -7.24
N TYR A 12 6.30 -28.18 -7.67
CA TYR A 12 5.60 -27.31 -8.64
C TYR A 12 6.44 -26.98 -9.89
N GLY A 13 7.68 -27.46 -9.99
CA GLY A 13 8.51 -27.27 -11.19
C GLY A 13 9.10 -25.86 -11.32
N PHE A 14 9.26 -25.11 -10.22
CA PHE A 14 9.99 -23.84 -10.26
C PHE A 14 11.44 -24.06 -10.68
N ASP A 15 12.01 -23.08 -11.38
CA ASP A 15 13.44 -23.06 -11.67
C ASP A 15 14.25 -23.04 -10.35
N PRO A 16 15.29 -23.88 -10.19
CA PRO A 16 16.09 -23.92 -8.96
C PRO A 16 16.89 -22.62 -8.71
N GLY A 17 17.10 -21.82 -9.75
CA GLY A 17 17.66 -20.46 -9.69
C GLY A 17 16.60 -19.36 -9.54
N CYS A 18 15.31 -19.70 -9.34
CA CYS A 18 14.27 -18.70 -9.12
C CYS A 18 14.57 -17.86 -7.87
N GLU A 19 14.75 -16.56 -8.07
CA GLU A 19 15.05 -15.62 -7.01
C GLU A 19 13.82 -15.30 -6.16
N VAL A 20 14.04 -15.24 -4.85
CA VAL A 20 13.08 -14.76 -3.86
C VAL A 20 13.59 -13.43 -3.30
N VAL A 21 12.89 -12.37 -3.66
CA VAL A 21 13.13 -11.02 -3.15
C VAL A 21 12.48 -10.84 -1.78
N ALA A 22 13.01 -9.90 -0.99
CA ALA A 22 12.37 -9.52 0.26
C ALA A 22 10.97 -8.97 -0.05
N TRP A 23 9.96 -9.49 0.65
CA TRP A 23 8.60 -9.04 0.46
C TRP A 23 8.32 -7.79 1.30
N SER A 24 7.19 -7.14 1.04
CA SER A 24 6.75 -5.97 1.79
C SER A 24 5.25 -6.08 2.11
N GLY A 25 4.77 -5.19 2.96
CA GLY A 25 3.34 -5.09 3.28
C GLY A 25 2.52 -4.72 2.04
N ASP A 26 1.22 -4.96 2.11
CA ASP A 26 0.26 -4.66 1.03
C ASP A 26 0.27 -3.17 0.64
N ASN A 27 0.18 -2.25 1.61
CA ASN A 27 0.19 -0.80 1.35
C ASN A 27 1.51 -0.29 0.75
N PRO A 28 2.70 -0.65 1.29
CA PRO A 28 3.96 -0.41 0.59
C PRO A 28 3.97 -0.93 -0.85
N ASN A 29 3.49 -2.16 -1.09
CA ASN A 29 3.43 -2.72 -2.44
C ASN A 29 2.47 -1.93 -3.35
N SER A 30 1.33 -1.46 -2.82
CA SER A 30 0.37 -0.63 -3.55
C SER A 30 0.97 0.70 -3.99
N ILE A 31 1.78 1.36 -3.15
CA ILE A 31 2.46 2.62 -3.52
C ILE A 31 3.34 2.42 -4.75
N VAL A 32 4.14 1.35 -4.77
CA VAL A 32 4.98 1.01 -5.93
C VAL A 32 4.13 0.63 -7.13
N GLY A 33 3.11 -0.20 -6.94
CA GLY A 33 2.22 -0.67 -8.00
C GLY A 33 1.40 0.45 -8.65
N LEU A 34 1.07 1.50 -7.89
CA LEU A 34 0.39 2.70 -8.37
C LEU A 34 1.35 3.76 -8.93
N GLY A 35 2.67 3.53 -8.87
CA GLY A 35 3.68 4.42 -9.43
C GLY A 35 3.92 5.70 -8.63
N LEU A 36 3.62 5.71 -7.33
CA LEU A 36 3.90 6.82 -6.43
C LEU A 36 5.40 6.82 -6.13
N LEU A 37 6.17 7.49 -6.98
CA LEU A 37 7.64 7.40 -7.02
C LEU A 37 8.32 8.76 -6.84
N LYS A 38 7.55 9.80 -6.52
CA LYS A 38 8.04 11.16 -6.29
C LYS A 38 7.41 11.75 -5.04
N GLU A 39 8.16 12.63 -4.38
CA GLU A 39 7.62 13.41 -3.28
C GLU A 39 6.40 14.21 -3.73
N GLY A 40 5.34 14.19 -2.92
CA GLY A 40 4.06 14.81 -3.24
C GLY A 40 3.11 13.91 -4.05
N ASP A 41 3.56 12.76 -4.55
CA ASP A 41 2.64 11.76 -5.12
C ASP A 41 1.70 11.25 -4.03
N MET A 42 0.42 11.12 -4.37
CA MET A 42 -0.62 10.66 -3.46
C MET A 42 -1.61 9.73 -4.16
N ALA A 43 -2.13 8.78 -3.39
CA ALA A 43 -3.26 7.95 -3.78
C ALA A 43 -4.31 7.95 -2.68
N VAL A 44 -5.58 7.91 -3.09
CA VAL A 44 -6.71 7.69 -2.20
C VAL A 44 -7.42 6.42 -2.65
N SER A 45 -7.32 5.38 -1.84
CA SER A 45 -8.08 4.15 -2.02
C SER A 45 -9.45 4.32 -1.38
N LEU A 46 -10.50 4.29 -2.20
CA LEU A 46 -11.89 4.42 -1.76
C LEU A 46 -12.51 3.03 -1.61
N GLY A 47 -12.83 2.65 -0.37
CA GLY A 47 -13.37 1.32 -0.05
C GLY A 47 -14.31 1.39 1.14
N THR A 48 -14.52 0.25 1.83
CA THR A 48 -15.28 0.22 3.09
C THR A 48 -14.73 1.23 4.10
N SER A 49 -13.40 1.33 4.17
CA SER A 49 -12.66 2.44 4.74
C SER A 49 -11.88 3.13 3.63
N ASP A 50 -11.66 4.43 3.77
CA ASP A 50 -10.82 5.17 2.84
C ASP A 50 -9.38 5.22 3.37
N THR A 51 -8.40 5.01 2.49
CA THR A 51 -6.98 5.05 2.84
C THR A 51 -6.26 6.06 1.97
N LEU A 52 -5.59 7.03 2.58
CA LEU A 52 -4.71 7.97 1.89
C LEU A 52 -3.26 7.53 2.06
N LEU A 53 -2.54 7.48 0.94
CA LEU A 53 -1.12 7.18 0.86
C LEU A 53 -0.41 8.38 0.22
N ALA A 54 0.63 8.91 0.86
CA ALA A 54 1.35 10.10 0.36
C ALA A 54 2.86 9.96 0.56
N VAL A 55 3.64 10.26 -0.47
CA VAL A 55 5.12 10.18 -0.44
C VAL A 55 5.72 11.48 0.10
N VAL A 56 6.64 11.37 1.06
CA VAL A 56 7.32 12.50 1.70
C VAL A 56 8.81 12.20 1.91
N ARG A 57 9.68 13.22 1.92
CA ARG A 57 11.11 13.05 2.26
C ARG A 57 11.45 13.48 3.69
N GLU A 58 10.68 14.41 4.24
CA GLU A 58 10.84 14.90 5.62
C GLU A 58 9.70 14.39 6.51
N PRO A 59 9.79 13.17 7.06
CA PRO A 59 8.73 12.62 7.89
C PRO A 59 8.62 13.40 9.19
N LYS A 60 7.39 13.73 9.59
CA LYS A 60 7.08 14.25 10.93
C LYS A 60 6.28 13.21 11.69
N ALA A 61 6.56 13.07 12.99
CA ALA A 61 5.71 12.27 13.86
C ALA A 61 4.28 12.84 13.84
N LEU A 62 3.31 11.97 13.60
CA LEU A 62 1.91 12.34 13.55
C LEU A 62 1.21 11.86 14.82
N SER A 63 0.27 12.65 15.33
CA SER A 63 -0.63 12.23 16.42
C SER A 63 -1.65 11.19 15.96
N ILE A 64 -1.91 11.12 14.65
CA ILE A 64 -2.84 10.20 14.00
C ILE A 64 -2.21 9.72 12.69
N GLY A 65 -2.35 8.42 12.40
CA GLY A 65 -1.85 7.80 11.17
C GLY A 65 -0.50 7.10 11.35
N HIS A 66 0.09 6.72 10.23
CA HIS A 66 1.31 5.92 10.19
C HIS A 66 2.34 6.54 9.24
N VAL A 67 3.60 6.53 9.65
CA VAL A 67 4.73 6.87 8.79
C VAL A 67 5.59 5.63 8.62
N MET A 68 5.86 5.26 7.37
CA MET A 68 6.62 4.06 7.00
C MET A 68 7.69 4.42 5.98
N VAL A 69 8.75 3.60 5.88
CA VAL A 69 9.80 3.78 4.86
C VAL A 69 9.23 3.46 3.48
N HIS A 70 9.59 4.26 2.48
CA HIS A 70 9.19 3.98 1.10
C HIS A 70 9.93 2.75 0.57
N PRO A 71 9.25 1.70 0.09
CA PRO A 71 9.88 0.42 -0.22
C PRO A 71 10.79 0.43 -1.46
N ALA A 72 10.70 1.47 -2.30
CA ALA A 72 11.45 1.58 -3.56
C ALA A 72 12.27 2.88 -3.73
N LEU A 73 12.25 3.78 -2.75
CA LEU A 73 12.93 5.09 -2.86
C LEU A 73 13.79 5.33 -1.63
N GLU A 74 15.10 5.42 -1.85
CA GLU A 74 16.04 5.71 -0.79
C GLU A 74 15.81 7.12 -0.20
N GLY A 75 15.85 7.19 1.13
CA GLY A 75 15.63 8.43 1.88
C GLY A 75 14.22 9.00 1.74
N ALA A 76 13.23 8.21 1.31
CA ALA A 76 11.83 8.61 1.26
C ALA A 76 10.97 7.76 2.20
N TYR A 77 9.84 8.32 2.57
CA TYR A 77 8.84 7.75 3.44
C TYR A 77 7.47 7.88 2.79
N PHE A 78 6.48 7.21 3.35
CA PHE A 78 5.10 7.50 3.04
C PHE A 78 4.25 7.58 4.30
N ILE A 79 3.24 8.42 4.22
CA ILE A 79 2.20 8.59 5.23
C ILE A 79 0.99 7.76 4.82
N MET A 80 0.41 7.06 5.79
CA MET A 80 -0.85 6.34 5.63
C MET A 80 -1.87 6.86 6.65
N LEU A 81 -3.00 7.36 6.14
CA LEU A 81 -4.15 7.76 6.95
C LEU A 81 -5.35 6.87 6.61
N CYS A 82 -6.02 6.35 7.64
CA CYS A 82 -7.16 5.45 7.48
C CYS A 82 -8.43 6.09 8.07
N TYR A 83 -9.49 6.12 7.29
CA TYR A 83 -10.78 6.70 7.67
C TYR A 83 -11.85 5.62 7.62
N SER A 84 -12.49 5.35 8.77
CA SER A 84 -13.52 4.31 8.87
C SER A 84 -14.79 4.63 8.10
N ASN A 85 -15.09 5.93 7.93
CA ASN A 85 -16.30 6.42 7.27
C ASN A 85 -16.14 6.49 5.75
N GLY A 86 -15.92 5.34 5.11
CA GLY A 86 -15.76 5.22 3.66
C GLY A 86 -17.08 4.99 2.93
N ASP A 87 -17.12 3.93 2.12
CA ASP A 87 -18.22 3.59 1.21
C ASP A 87 -19.58 3.45 1.90
N ILE A 88 -19.63 2.87 3.11
CA ILE A 88 -20.89 2.73 3.86
C ILE A 88 -21.51 4.11 4.12
N THR A 89 -20.69 5.09 4.51
CA THR A 89 -21.15 6.46 4.74
C THR A 89 -21.60 7.13 3.44
N ARG A 90 -20.84 6.96 2.35
CA ARG A 90 -21.22 7.52 1.03
C ARG A 90 -22.53 6.95 0.52
N LYS A 91 -22.74 5.64 0.66
CA LYS A 91 -23.99 4.95 0.29
C LYS A 91 -25.16 5.43 1.14
N SER A 92 -24.98 5.58 2.45
CA SER A 92 -26.02 6.12 3.33
C SER A 92 -26.50 7.50 2.87
N VAL A 93 -25.56 8.39 2.52
CA VAL A 93 -25.90 9.74 2.01
C VAL A 93 -26.63 9.66 0.67
N ARG A 94 -26.18 8.81 -0.26
CA ARG A 94 -26.87 8.60 -1.54
C ARG A 94 -28.30 8.09 -1.33
N ASP A 95 -28.49 7.12 -0.46
CA ASP A 95 -29.80 6.50 -0.21
C ASP A 95 -30.78 7.50 0.41
N GLU A 96 -30.30 8.38 1.30
CA GLU A 96 -31.10 9.40 1.96
C GLU A 96 -31.44 10.59 1.04
N PHE A 97 -30.49 11.03 0.20
CA PHE A 97 -30.59 12.32 -0.50
C PHE A 97 -30.59 12.24 -2.04
N ALA A 98 -30.40 11.05 -2.64
CA ALA A 98 -30.21 10.91 -4.09
C ALA A 98 -31.00 9.75 -4.76
N ASN A 99 -32.05 9.23 -4.12
CA ASN A 99 -32.92 8.16 -4.65
C ASN A 99 -32.21 6.80 -4.89
N GLY A 100 -31.14 6.50 -4.15
CA GLY A 100 -30.40 5.23 -4.24
C GLY A 100 -29.41 5.15 -5.40
#